data_AF-A0A6N4RDC9-F1
#
_entry.id   AF-A0A6N4RDC9-F1
#
_cell.length_a   1.000
_cell.length_b   1.000
_cell.length_c   1.000
_cell.angle_alpha   90.00
_cell.angle_beta   90.00
_cell.angle_gamma   90.00
#
_symmetry.space_group_name_H-M   'P 1'
#
loop_
_entity.id
_entity.type
_entity.pdbx_description
1 polymer ?
#
loop_
_entity_poly.entity_id
_entity_poly.type
_entity_poly.pdbx_seq_one_letter_code
_entity_poly.pdbx_strand_id
1 'polypeptide(L)'
;MPIEIEAKILNINVAACRTMLAAQGYTCTRPWSLMRRYTYFLTELNPNPAKWARVRDNGDDTVTMAFKHEHDGTDIHGTEEIEINVDSFENAATLLQKLGFEDRAHQENFRETWIKGDREVTLNEWPGLPPFAEVEGHSEDVVKAACNELGFDYAQALFGGVGRIYEAHPDWAGNKVSAVRELTFAEYQKEVA
;
A
#
# COMPACT_ATOMS: atom_id res chain seq x y z
N MET A 1 -8.37 -12.94 12.46
CA MET A 1 -7.61 -12.68 11.22
C MET A 1 -6.65 -11.54 11.51
N PRO A 2 -5.48 -11.48 10.86
CA PRO A 2 -4.54 -10.37 11.04
C PRO A 2 -5.21 -9.04 10.69
N ILE A 3 -4.91 -8.00 11.46
CA ILE A 3 -5.31 -6.62 11.19
C ILE A 3 -4.01 -5.84 11.02
N GLU A 4 -3.81 -5.22 9.86
CA GLU A 4 -2.74 -4.25 9.65
C GLU A 4 -3.16 -2.92 10.30
N ILE A 5 -2.30 -2.37 11.15
CA ILE A 5 -2.52 -1.09 11.84
C ILE A 5 -1.40 -0.14 11.39
N GLU A 6 -1.76 0.79 10.52
CA GLU A 6 -0.80 1.65 9.83
C GLU A 6 -1.26 3.11 9.76
N ALA A 7 -0.31 4.04 9.82
CA ALA A 7 -0.51 5.47 9.61
C ALA A 7 0.30 5.94 8.40
N LYS A 8 -0.34 6.66 7.48
CA LYS A 8 0.30 7.18 6.26
C LYS A 8 0.64 8.65 6.41
N ILE A 9 1.93 8.97 6.29
CA ILE A 9 2.46 10.34 6.38
C ILE A 9 2.78 10.83 4.97
N LEU A 10 2.05 11.84 4.51
CA LEU A 10 2.15 12.33 3.13
C LEU A 10 3.28 13.34 2.92
N ASN A 11 3.66 13.54 1.65
CA ASN A 11 4.57 14.61 1.20
C ASN A 11 5.93 14.59 1.91
N ILE A 12 6.49 13.40 2.11
CA ILE A 12 7.77 13.25 2.79
C ILE A 12 8.94 13.62 1.88
N ASN A 13 10.07 13.99 2.49
CA ASN A 13 11.36 13.98 1.80
C ASN A 13 12.05 12.63 2.05
N VAL A 14 12.09 11.76 1.03
CA VAL A 14 12.62 10.40 1.14
C VAL A 14 14.06 10.38 1.68
N ALA A 15 14.93 11.28 1.21
CA ALA A 15 16.33 11.33 1.66
C ALA A 15 16.43 11.70 3.14
N ALA A 16 15.66 12.69 3.59
CA ALA A 16 15.60 13.07 5.00
C ALA A 16 15.04 11.95 5.88
N CYS A 17 13.98 11.26 5.41
CA CYS A 17 13.42 10.11 6.11
C CYS A 17 14.42 8.97 6.26
N ARG A 18 15.20 8.64 5.22
CA ARG A 18 16.29 7.63 5.32
C ARG A 18 17.31 7.99 6.38
N THR A 19 17.79 9.24 6.39
CA THR A 19 18.74 9.71 7.41
C THR A 19 18.17 9.57 8.81
N MET A 20 16.91 9.96 8.99
CA MET A 20 16.22 9.88 10.27
C MET A 20 15.99 8.44 10.75
N LEU A 21 15.51 7.56 9.87
CA LEU A 21 15.28 6.14 10.16
C LEU A 21 16.57 5.46 10.61
N ALA A 22 17.66 5.67 9.88
CA ALA A 22 18.98 5.16 10.24
C ALA A 22 19.46 5.71 11.60
N ALA A 23 19.29 7.01 11.84
CA ALA A 23 19.68 7.65 13.11
C ALA A 23 18.88 7.11 14.32
N GLN A 24 17.62 6.72 14.11
CA GLN A 24 16.77 6.11 15.13
C GLN A 24 16.97 4.59 15.25
N GLY A 25 17.89 3.99 14.49
CA GLY A 25 18.23 2.57 14.58
C GLY A 25 17.30 1.63 13.82
N TYR A 26 16.54 2.14 12.85
CA TYR A 26 15.87 1.28 11.87
C TYR A 26 16.88 0.71 10.88
N THR A 27 16.66 -0.54 10.48
CA THR A 27 17.47 -1.22 9.46
C THR A 27 16.68 -1.33 8.17
N CYS A 28 17.26 -0.90 7.05
CA CYS A 28 16.69 -1.12 5.72
C CYS A 28 16.74 -2.62 5.40
N THR A 29 15.59 -3.29 5.39
CA THR A 29 15.48 -4.72 5.10
C THR A 29 15.18 -4.98 3.63
N ARG A 30 14.55 -4.01 2.94
CA ARG A 30 14.33 -4.04 1.50
C ARG A 30 14.68 -2.68 0.91
N PRO A 31 15.64 -2.58 -0.02
CA PRO A 31 16.00 -1.33 -0.66
C PRO A 31 14.86 -0.82 -1.56
N TRP A 32 15.00 0.39 -2.06
CA TRP A 32 14.07 1.01 -3.01
C TRP A 32 13.91 0.17 -4.28
N SER A 33 12.84 -0.64 -4.33
CA SER A 33 12.57 -1.59 -5.39
C SER A 33 11.23 -1.30 -6.06
N LEU A 34 11.16 -1.55 -7.36
CA LEU A 34 9.91 -1.50 -8.10
C LEU A 34 9.05 -2.72 -7.75
N MET A 35 7.83 -2.47 -7.31
CA MET A 35 6.80 -3.48 -7.09
C MET A 35 5.72 -3.34 -8.15
N ARG A 36 5.24 -4.47 -8.67
CA ARG A 36 4.09 -4.51 -9.59
C ARG A 36 3.01 -5.42 -9.02
N ARG A 37 1.74 -5.06 -9.22
CA ARG A 37 0.61 -5.85 -8.73
C ARG A 37 -0.55 -5.89 -9.69
N TYR A 38 -1.33 -6.96 -9.59
CA TYR A 38 -2.71 -6.97 -10.03
C TYR A 38 -3.62 -6.85 -8.81
N THR A 39 -4.50 -5.86 -8.82
CA THR A 39 -5.55 -5.68 -7.82
C THR A 39 -6.87 -6.08 -8.46
N TYR A 40 -7.52 -7.11 -7.92
CA TYR A 40 -8.77 -7.67 -8.42
C TYR A 40 -9.93 -7.16 -7.58
N PHE A 41 -10.86 -6.45 -8.22
CA PHE A 41 -12.06 -5.96 -7.56
C PHE A 41 -13.11 -7.05 -7.58
N LEU A 42 -13.68 -7.36 -6.42
CA LEU A 42 -14.58 -8.49 -6.28
C LEU A 42 -16.02 -8.17 -6.71
N THR A 43 -16.28 -7.03 -7.35
CA THR A 43 -17.61 -6.39 -7.46
C THR A 43 -18.74 -7.30 -7.99
N GLU A 44 -18.46 -8.18 -8.96
CA GLU A 44 -19.44 -9.15 -9.50
C GLU A 44 -19.70 -10.32 -8.54
N LEU A 45 -18.68 -10.81 -7.82
CA LEU A 45 -18.75 -11.95 -6.88
C LEU A 45 -19.08 -11.52 -5.44
N ASN A 46 -18.82 -10.26 -5.12
CA ASN A 46 -18.95 -9.60 -3.83
C ASN A 46 -18.93 -8.07 -4.05
N PRO A 47 -20.10 -7.41 -4.04
CA PRO A 47 -20.24 -6.02 -4.43
C PRO A 47 -19.66 -5.03 -3.42
N ASN A 48 -19.03 -5.50 -2.34
CA ASN A 48 -18.39 -4.61 -1.37
C ASN A 48 -17.07 -4.07 -1.94
N PRO A 49 -16.99 -2.77 -2.29
CA PRO A 49 -15.80 -2.17 -2.88
C PRO A 49 -14.62 -2.06 -1.90
N ALA A 50 -14.87 -2.25 -0.60
CA ALA A 50 -13.83 -2.29 0.42
C ALA A 50 -13.12 -3.65 0.52
N LYS A 51 -13.46 -4.60 -0.36
CA LYS A 51 -12.83 -5.93 -0.44
C LYS A 51 -12.16 -6.14 -1.79
N TRP A 52 -10.93 -6.61 -1.77
CA TRP A 52 -10.19 -6.92 -2.98
C TRP A 52 -9.21 -8.07 -2.77
N ALA A 53 -8.79 -8.68 -3.88
CA ALA A 53 -7.64 -9.57 -3.89
C ALA A 53 -6.46 -8.88 -4.58
N ARG A 54 -5.24 -9.24 -4.22
CA ARG A 54 -4.01 -8.73 -4.81
C ARG A 54 -3.06 -9.87 -5.11
N VAL A 55 -2.40 -9.84 -6.26
CA VAL A 55 -1.16 -10.57 -6.52
C VAL A 55 -0.07 -9.54 -6.74
N ARG A 56 1.02 -9.59 -5.98
CA ARG A 56 2.11 -8.61 -6.02
C ARG A 56 3.46 -9.30 -6.16
N ASP A 57 4.24 -8.82 -7.12
CA ASP A 57 5.68 -9.04 -7.21
C ASP A 57 6.36 -7.93 -6.40
N ASN A 58 7.10 -8.32 -5.36
CA ASN A 58 7.68 -7.39 -4.40
C ASN A 58 9.02 -6.79 -4.83
N GLY A 59 9.53 -7.15 -6.01
CA GLY A 59 10.79 -6.61 -6.53
C GLY A 59 12.05 -7.14 -5.83
N ASP A 60 11.93 -8.26 -5.11
CA ASP A 60 13.04 -8.96 -4.43
C ASP A 60 12.93 -10.49 -4.57
N ASP A 61 12.49 -10.96 -5.75
CA ASP A 61 12.23 -12.37 -6.07
C ASP A 61 11.14 -13.04 -5.19
N THR A 62 10.42 -12.26 -4.38
CA THR A 62 9.25 -12.73 -3.64
C THR A 62 7.95 -12.25 -4.27
N VAL A 63 6.95 -13.13 -4.27
CA VAL A 63 5.60 -12.82 -4.75
C VAL A 63 4.61 -13.15 -3.66
N THR A 64 3.68 -12.23 -3.38
CA THR A 64 2.59 -12.46 -2.43
C THR A 64 1.24 -12.39 -3.10
N MET A 65 0.29 -13.12 -2.54
CA MET A 65 -1.13 -13.00 -2.85
C MET A 65 -1.88 -12.69 -1.56
N ALA A 66 -2.77 -11.70 -1.61
CA ALA A 66 -3.50 -11.23 -0.44
C ALA A 66 -4.99 -11.08 -0.71
N PHE A 67 -5.80 -11.38 0.29
CA PHE A 67 -7.16 -10.85 0.43
C PHE A 67 -7.10 -9.67 1.40
N LYS A 68 -7.81 -8.58 1.09
CA LYS A 68 -7.89 -7.40 1.93
C LYS A 68 -9.34 -6.94 2.09
N HIS A 69 -9.65 -6.45 3.29
CA HIS A 69 -10.95 -5.86 3.64
C HIS A 69 -10.79 -4.68 4.58
N GLU A 70 -11.14 -3.50 4.09
CA GLU A 70 -11.20 -2.27 4.89
C GLU A 70 -12.58 -2.17 5.55
N HIS A 71 -12.66 -2.39 6.86
CA HIS A 71 -13.94 -2.27 7.59
C HIS A 71 -14.35 -0.80 7.76
N ASP A 72 -13.37 0.07 8.06
CA ASP A 72 -13.51 1.52 8.10
C ASP A 72 -12.24 2.18 7.55
N GLY A 73 -12.29 2.63 6.29
CA GLY A 73 -11.16 3.31 5.62
C GLY A 73 -10.88 4.74 6.11
N THR A 74 -11.45 5.15 7.24
CA THR A 74 -11.13 6.42 7.94
C THR A 74 -10.49 6.22 9.31
N ASP A 75 -10.40 4.97 9.78
CA ASP A 75 -9.92 4.63 11.10
C ASP A 75 -8.62 3.82 11.01
N ILE A 76 -7.76 3.95 12.02
CA ILE A 76 -6.58 3.11 12.23
C ILE A 76 -6.97 1.69 12.69
N HIS A 77 -8.25 1.42 12.96
CA HIS A 77 -8.79 0.09 13.26
C HIS A 77 -8.53 -0.98 12.18
N GLY A 78 -7.94 -0.57 11.06
CA GLY A 78 -7.00 -1.40 10.31
C GLY A 78 -7.61 -2.17 9.17
N THR A 79 -6.74 -2.74 8.33
CA THR A 79 -7.15 -3.55 7.19
C THR A 79 -7.09 -5.02 7.58
N GLU A 80 -8.21 -5.72 7.48
CA GLU A 80 -8.20 -7.18 7.59
C GLU A 80 -7.44 -7.72 6.38
N GLU A 81 -6.35 -8.44 6.64
CA GLU A 81 -5.51 -9.00 5.59
C GLU A 81 -5.22 -10.48 5.83
N ILE A 82 -5.32 -11.25 4.74
CA ILE A 82 -4.75 -12.59 4.66
C ILE A 82 -3.73 -12.54 3.53
N GLU A 83 -2.44 -12.52 3.86
CA GLU A 83 -1.35 -12.55 2.88
C GLU A 83 -0.61 -13.89 2.94
N ILE A 84 -0.28 -14.44 1.77
CA ILE A 84 0.50 -15.65 1.60
C ILE A 84 1.60 -15.44 0.56
N ASN A 85 2.71 -16.15 0.69
CA ASN A 85 3.71 -16.27 -0.35
C ASN A 85 3.23 -17.23 -1.45
N VAL A 86 3.54 -16.90 -2.71
CA VAL A 86 3.29 -17.74 -3.88
C VAL A 86 4.55 -17.80 -4.74
N ASP A 87 4.72 -18.87 -5.50
CA ASP A 87 5.99 -19.12 -6.20
C ASP A 87 6.10 -18.39 -7.56
N SER A 88 5.00 -17.82 -8.05
CA SER A 88 4.99 -17.16 -9.37
C SER A 88 3.86 -16.15 -9.50
N PHE A 89 4.22 -14.93 -9.89
CA PHE A 89 3.29 -13.84 -10.18
C PHE A 89 2.30 -14.20 -11.30
N GLU A 90 2.81 -14.73 -12.41
CA GLU A 90 1.99 -15.07 -13.59
C GLU A 90 1.04 -16.23 -13.31
N ASN A 91 1.50 -17.27 -12.60
CA ASN A 91 0.64 -18.43 -12.27
C ASN A 91 -0.45 -18.05 -11.27
N ALA A 92 -0.13 -17.25 -10.25
CA ALA A 92 -1.12 -16.78 -9.28
C ALA A 92 -2.16 -15.87 -9.95
N ALA A 93 -1.72 -14.95 -10.82
CA ALA A 93 -2.63 -14.11 -11.59
C ALA A 93 -3.54 -14.92 -12.54
N THR A 94 -2.96 -15.92 -13.22
CA THR A 94 -3.70 -16.84 -14.10
C THR A 94 -4.71 -17.68 -13.33
N LEU A 95 -4.35 -18.16 -12.14
CA LEU A 95 -5.24 -18.92 -11.27
C LEU A 95 -6.50 -18.10 -10.93
N LEU A 96 -6.33 -16.86 -10.48
CA LEU A 96 -7.46 -15.97 -10.17
C LEU A 96 -8.33 -15.70 -11.40
N GLN A 97 -7.73 -15.41 -12.56
CA GLN A 97 -8.48 -15.24 -13.80
C GLN A 97 -9.31 -16.49 -14.16
N LYS A 98 -8.73 -17.69 -14.04
CA LYS A 98 -9.44 -18.95 -14.30
C LYS A 98 -10.57 -19.26 -13.32
N LEU A 99 -10.53 -18.64 -12.14
CA LEU A 99 -11.61 -18.71 -11.13
C LEU A 99 -12.68 -17.62 -11.34
N GLY A 100 -12.54 -16.75 -12.35
CA GLY A 100 -13.52 -15.71 -12.68
C GLY A 100 -13.20 -14.32 -12.12
N PHE A 101 -12.02 -14.10 -11.55
CA PHE A 101 -11.56 -12.77 -11.16
C PHE A 101 -10.99 -12.04 -12.39
N GLU A 102 -11.86 -11.43 -13.18
CA GLU A 102 -11.50 -10.78 -14.45
C GLU A 102 -11.25 -9.27 -14.31
N ASP A 103 -12.00 -8.60 -13.43
CA ASP A 103 -11.85 -7.16 -13.18
C ASP A 103 -10.59 -6.89 -12.35
N ARG A 104 -9.52 -6.43 -13.02
CA ARG A 104 -8.28 -6.03 -12.36
C ARG A 104 -7.70 -4.71 -12.84
N ALA A 105 -6.94 -4.08 -11.96
CA ALA A 105 -6.00 -3.00 -12.26
C ALA A 105 -4.55 -3.51 -12.12
N HIS A 106 -3.70 -3.14 -13.05
CA HIS A 106 -2.26 -3.32 -12.98
C HIS A 106 -1.60 -2.05 -12.44
N GLN A 107 -0.82 -2.17 -11.37
CA GLN A 107 -0.31 -1.02 -10.64
C GLN A 107 1.14 -1.20 -10.22
N GLU A 108 1.93 -0.14 -10.38
CA GLU A 108 3.31 -0.06 -9.94
C GLU A 108 3.48 0.89 -8.75
N ASN A 109 4.49 0.60 -7.92
CA ASN A 109 5.00 1.57 -6.95
C ASN A 109 6.47 1.24 -6.64
N PHE A 110 7.25 2.24 -6.28
CA PHE A 110 8.53 1.99 -5.61
C PHE A 110 8.30 1.94 -4.10
N ARG A 111 8.96 0.99 -3.44
CA ARG A 111 8.94 0.86 -1.98
C ARG A 111 10.33 0.55 -1.44
N GLU A 112 10.64 1.11 -0.29
CA GLU A 112 11.75 0.74 0.57
C GLU A 112 11.22 0.45 1.97
N THR A 113 11.71 -0.61 2.62
CA THR A 113 11.20 -1.08 3.92
C THR A 113 12.29 -1.01 4.99
N TRP A 114 11.91 -0.44 6.13
CA TRP A 114 12.76 -0.24 7.29
C TRP A 114 12.13 -0.87 8.53
N ILE A 115 12.91 -1.66 9.27
CA ILE A 115 12.43 -2.40 10.46
C ILE A 115 13.20 -1.99 11.70
N LYS A 116 12.49 -1.82 12.82
CA LYS A 116 13.06 -1.69 14.17
C LYS A 116 12.20 -2.46 15.17
N GLY A 117 12.66 -3.65 15.57
CA GLY A 117 11.87 -4.54 16.42
C GLY A 117 10.64 -5.03 15.67
N ASP A 118 9.47 -4.69 16.20
CA ASP A 118 8.14 -5.03 15.68
C ASP A 118 7.48 -3.87 14.91
N ARG A 119 8.23 -2.81 14.61
CA ARG A 119 7.78 -1.64 13.85
C ARG A 119 8.32 -1.71 12.44
N GLU A 120 7.44 -1.45 11.49
CA GLU A 120 7.79 -1.30 10.08
C GLU A 120 7.54 0.15 9.63
N VAL A 121 8.48 0.70 8.87
CA VAL A 121 8.29 1.94 8.13
C VAL A 121 8.59 1.69 6.67
N THR A 122 7.61 1.96 5.80
CA THR A 122 7.82 1.90 4.36
C THR A 122 7.86 3.30 3.78
N LEU A 123 8.80 3.54 2.87
CA LEU A 123 8.85 4.75 2.04
C LEU A 123 8.33 4.39 0.66
N ASN A 124 7.36 5.14 0.15
CA ASN A 124 6.64 4.79 -1.06
C ASN A 124 6.65 5.94 -2.07
N GLU A 125 6.69 5.58 -3.34
CA GLU A 125 6.37 6.46 -4.46
C GLU A 125 5.42 5.72 -5.39
N TRP A 126 4.34 6.40 -5.78
CA TRP A 126 3.30 5.87 -6.66
C TRP A 126 3.07 6.83 -7.84
N PRO A 127 2.62 6.33 -9.02
CA PRO A 127 2.39 7.18 -10.19
C PRO A 127 1.45 8.35 -9.92
N GLY A 128 1.95 9.58 -10.06
CA GLY A 128 1.14 10.79 -9.89
C GLY A 128 0.84 11.17 -8.44
N LEU A 129 1.58 10.63 -7.47
CA LEU A 129 1.56 11.07 -6.06
C LEU A 129 2.96 11.49 -5.60
N PRO A 130 3.09 12.52 -4.75
CA PRO A 130 4.30 12.77 -3.99
C PRO A 130 4.64 11.56 -3.08
N PRO A 131 5.93 11.33 -2.78
CA PRO A 131 6.31 10.26 -1.86
C PRO A 131 5.65 10.38 -0.48
N PHE A 132 5.39 9.24 0.14
CA PHE A 132 4.79 9.15 1.47
C PHE A 132 5.42 8.00 2.28
N ALA A 133 5.30 8.05 3.61
CA ALA A 133 5.68 6.96 4.48
C ALA A 133 4.44 6.22 5.00
N GLU A 134 4.55 4.91 5.22
CA GLU A 134 3.61 4.15 6.05
C GLU A 134 4.35 3.73 7.32
N VAL A 135 3.77 3.98 8.49
CA VAL A 135 4.28 3.54 9.79
C VAL A 135 3.32 2.49 10.33
N GLU A 136 3.80 1.26 10.49
CA GLU A 136 3.00 0.10 10.88
C GLU A 136 3.51 -0.52 12.19
N GLY A 137 2.58 -1.05 12.98
CA GLY A 137 2.90 -1.82 14.18
C GLY A 137 1.72 -2.64 14.67
N HIS A 138 1.93 -3.44 15.71
CA HIS A 138 0.89 -4.36 16.22
C HIS A 138 -0.26 -3.67 16.98
N SER A 139 -0.17 -2.36 17.22
CA SER A 139 -1.19 -1.54 17.89
C SER A 139 -1.06 -0.06 17.53
N GLU A 140 -2.14 0.69 17.65
CA GLU A 140 -2.16 2.14 17.41
C GLU A 140 -1.17 2.88 18.32
N ASP A 141 -1.02 2.46 19.57
CA ASP A 141 -0.06 3.07 20.50
C ASP A 141 1.39 2.90 20.02
N VAL A 142 1.71 1.76 19.42
CA VAL A 142 3.03 1.51 18.82
C VAL A 142 3.24 2.39 17.58
N VAL A 143 2.23 2.53 16.73
CA VAL A 143 2.28 3.42 15.57
C VAL A 143 2.48 4.88 16.01
N LYS A 144 1.70 5.37 16.99
CA LYS A 144 1.85 6.72 17.55
C LYS A 144 3.24 6.95 18.15
N ALA A 145 3.75 5.98 18.91
CA ALA A 145 5.10 6.06 19.48
C ALA A 145 6.17 6.13 18.39
N ALA A 146 6.04 5.33 17.32
CA ALA A 146 6.95 5.36 16.17
C ALA A 146 6.86 6.70 15.42
N CYS A 147 5.66 7.21 15.15
CA CYS A 147 5.47 8.53 14.54
C CYS A 147 6.16 9.64 15.38
N ASN A 148 5.95 9.65 16.69
CA ASN A 148 6.59 10.64 17.58
C ASN A 148 8.13 10.53 17.58
N GLU A 149 8.67 9.31 17.64
CA GLU A 149 10.12 9.05 17.54
C GLU A 149 10.73 9.58 16.23
N LEU A 150 9.96 9.47 15.15
CA LEU A 150 10.32 9.91 13.80
C LEU A 150 9.88 11.35 13.52
N GLY A 151 9.39 12.11 14.51
CA GLY A 151 8.95 13.49 14.32
C GLY A 151 7.82 13.66 13.31
N PHE A 152 7.06 12.60 13.02
CA PHE A 152 5.87 12.66 12.17
C PHE A 152 4.66 13.13 12.98
N ASP A 153 3.88 14.03 12.39
CA ASP A 153 2.62 14.47 12.98
C ASP A 153 1.52 13.44 12.71
N TYR A 154 1.31 12.54 13.67
CA TYR A 154 0.27 11.51 13.59
C TYR A 154 -1.14 12.10 13.39
N ALA A 155 -1.40 13.33 13.87
CA ALA A 155 -2.72 13.96 13.70
C ALA A 155 -3.03 14.32 12.24
N GLN A 156 -2.01 14.36 11.37
CA GLN A 156 -2.16 14.58 9.93
C GLN A 156 -2.08 13.28 9.12
N ALA A 157 -1.98 12.12 9.79
CA ALA A 157 -1.90 10.85 9.10
C ALA A 157 -3.21 10.52 8.37
N LEU A 158 -3.06 9.84 7.23
CA LEU A 158 -4.18 9.15 6.58
C LEU A 158 -4.18 7.66 6.93
N PHE A 159 -5.36 7.05 6.87
CA PHE A 159 -5.61 5.65 7.15
C PHE A 159 -6.27 4.96 5.95
N GLY A 160 -6.29 3.62 5.96
CA GLY A 160 -6.75 2.81 4.84
C GLY A 160 -5.76 2.73 3.69
N GLY A 161 -6.15 2.11 2.59
CA GLY A 161 -5.29 1.83 1.45
C GLY A 161 -4.89 3.06 0.64
N VAL A 162 -3.95 2.87 -0.28
CA VAL A 162 -3.41 3.96 -1.13
C VAL A 162 -4.49 4.71 -1.91
N GLY A 163 -5.63 4.08 -2.20
CA GLY A 163 -6.76 4.72 -2.88
C GLY A 163 -7.22 6.00 -2.18
N ARG A 164 -7.14 6.03 -0.85
CA ARG A 164 -7.49 7.20 -0.03
C ARG A 164 -6.52 8.36 -0.22
N ILE A 165 -5.23 8.06 -0.46
CA ILE A 165 -4.23 9.09 -0.76
C ILE A 165 -4.54 9.74 -2.11
N TYR A 166 -4.87 8.93 -3.12
CA TYR A 166 -5.32 9.44 -4.41
C TYR A 166 -6.57 10.31 -4.27
N GLU A 167 -7.60 9.83 -3.58
CA GLU A 167 -8.85 10.60 -3.36
C GLU A 167 -8.61 11.93 -2.64
N ALA A 168 -7.66 11.98 -1.70
CA ALA A 168 -7.29 13.19 -0.98
C ALA A 168 -6.39 14.13 -1.80
N HIS A 169 -5.76 13.64 -2.88
CA HIS A 169 -4.81 14.43 -3.67
C HIS A 169 -5.55 15.38 -4.63
N PRO A 170 -5.24 16.70 -4.65
CA PRO A 170 -5.97 17.69 -5.46
C PRO A 170 -6.05 17.34 -6.95
N ASP A 171 -4.96 16.81 -7.51
CA ASP A 171 -4.89 16.41 -8.92
C ASP A 171 -5.79 15.23 -9.30
N TRP A 172 -6.34 14.53 -8.32
CA TRP A 172 -7.16 13.33 -8.47
C TRP A 172 -8.61 13.57 -7.97
N ALA A 173 -8.97 14.81 -7.63
CA ALA A 173 -10.31 15.15 -7.19
C ALA A 173 -11.37 14.71 -8.21
N GLY A 174 -12.27 13.83 -7.78
CA GLY A 174 -13.34 13.27 -8.62
C GLY A 174 -12.97 12.03 -9.44
N ASN A 175 -11.69 11.65 -9.48
CA ASN A 175 -11.22 10.45 -10.16
C ASN A 175 -11.11 9.29 -9.15
N LYS A 176 -11.46 8.08 -9.59
CA LYS A 176 -11.29 6.87 -8.78
C LYS A 176 -10.10 6.09 -9.28
N VAL A 177 -9.05 6.00 -8.48
CA VAL A 177 -7.86 5.20 -8.85
C VAL A 177 -8.21 3.72 -9.07
N SER A 178 -9.27 3.22 -8.41
CA SER A 178 -9.78 1.87 -8.63
C SER A 178 -10.35 1.63 -10.04
N ALA A 179 -10.71 2.69 -10.76
CA ALA A 179 -11.17 2.59 -12.15
C ALA A 179 -9.99 2.51 -13.14
N VAL A 180 -8.82 3.02 -12.76
CA VAL A 180 -7.63 3.06 -13.62
C VAL A 180 -7.08 1.65 -13.81
N ARG A 181 -7.15 1.14 -15.05
CA ARG A 181 -6.71 -0.21 -15.41
C ARG A 181 -5.20 -0.38 -15.41
N GLU A 182 -4.47 0.65 -15.83
CA GLU A 182 -3.02 0.68 -15.88
C GLU A 182 -2.53 1.93 -15.13
N LEU A 183 -1.96 1.72 -13.94
CA LEU A 183 -1.39 2.76 -13.09
C LEU A 183 0.10 2.48 -12.94
N THR A 184 0.86 2.81 -13.98
CA THR A 184 2.31 2.54 -14.06
C THR A 184 3.09 3.85 -14.14
N PHE A 185 4.40 3.80 -13.90
CA PHE A 185 5.22 5.01 -14.04
C PHE A 185 5.39 5.45 -15.50
N ALA A 186 5.31 4.51 -16.44
CA ALA A 186 5.39 4.80 -17.88
C ALA A 186 4.06 5.34 -18.42
N GLU A 187 2.95 4.77 -17.95
CA GLU A 187 1.61 5.00 -18.45
C GLU A 187 0.67 5.14 -17.24
N TYR A 188 0.42 6.38 -16.82
CA TYR A 188 -0.76 6.68 -16.00
C TYR A 188 -1.60 7.73 -16.73
N GLN A 189 -2.85 7.39 -17.00
CA GLN A 189 -3.86 8.32 -17.52
C GLN A 189 -4.91 8.46 -16.43
N LYS A 190 -5.24 9.70 -16.06
CA LYS A 190 -6.39 9.95 -15.19
C LYS A 190 -7.64 9.60 -15.99
N GLU A 191 -8.37 8.57 -15.57
CA GLU A 191 -9.69 8.33 -16.14
C GLU A 191 -10.66 9.35 -15.55
N VAL A 192 -11.07 10.30 -16.39
CA VAL A 192 -12.15 11.23 -16.08
C VAL A 192 -13.46 10.47 -16.32
N ALA A 193 -14.21 10.22 -15.25
CA ALA A 193 -15.58 9.72 -15.34
C ALA A 193 -16.54 10.78 -15.90
#